data_AF-A0A1I4N1H8-F1
#
_entry.id   AF-A0A1I4N1H8-F1
#
_cell.length_a   1.000
_cell.length_b   1.000
_cell.length_c   1.000
_cell.angle_alpha   90.00
_cell.angle_beta   90.00
_cell.angle_gamma   90.00
#
_symmetry.space_group_name_H-M   'P 1'
#
loop_
_entity.id
_entity.type
_entity.pdbx_description
1 polymer ?
#
loop_
_entity_poly.entity_id
_entity_poly.type
_entity_poly.pdbx_seq_one_letter_code
_entity_poly.pdbx_strand_id
1 'polypeptide(L)'
;MLEKRKRVVDPKGMKKVKAIDYCERCGRMNGFYCLEVAHVKGKGCKGPDIKENCLKLCGPASMGMGCHGADHRGEITDDELFSIIAKRENKPLEVIQEIVHKAWRFREYQAGEEI
;
A
#
# COMPACT_ATOMS: atom_id res chain seq x y z
N MET A 1 14.96 13.30 24.09
CA MET A 1 14.17 12.43 23.17
C MET A 1 14.77 12.59 21.78
N LEU A 2 15.19 11.50 21.13
CA LEU A 2 15.59 11.56 19.71
C LEU A 2 14.36 11.97 18.89
N GLU A 3 14.51 13.00 18.06
CA GLU A 3 13.44 13.53 17.23
C GLU A 3 12.92 12.43 16.30
N LYS A 4 11.64 12.06 16.47
CA LYS A 4 11.04 10.98 15.67
C LYS A 4 10.85 11.49 14.24
N ARG A 5 11.74 11.07 13.34
CA ARG A 5 11.63 11.37 11.90
C ARG A 5 10.23 11.03 11.36
N LYS A 6 9.53 12.04 10.84
CA LYS A 6 8.18 11.91 10.24
C LYS A 6 8.24 11.02 8.98
N ARG A 7 7.14 10.32 8.68
CA ARG A 7 6.98 9.50 7.46
C ARG A 7 6.73 10.39 6.24
N VAL A 8 7.12 9.94 5.05
CA VAL A 8 6.67 10.55 3.79
C VAL A 8 5.17 10.31 3.64
N VAL A 9 4.43 11.33 3.20
CA VAL A 9 2.97 11.28 3.02
C VAL A 9 2.62 11.94 1.69
N ASP A 10 1.84 11.25 0.86
CA ASP A 10 1.24 11.77 -0.38
C ASP A 10 -0.29 11.75 -0.27
N PRO A 11 -0.91 12.84 0.19
CA PRO A 11 -2.36 12.91 0.33
C PRO A 11 -3.10 12.73 -1.00
N LYS A 12 -2.51 13.15 -2.14
CA LYS A 12 -3.15 13.04 -3.45
C LYS A 12 -3.15 11.58 -3.93
N GLY A 13 -2.00 10.91 -3.88
CA GLY A 13 -1.90 9.49 -4.20
C GLY A 13 -2.78 8.63 -3.29
N MET A 14 -2.81 8.93 -2.00
CA MET A 14 -3.66 8.19 -1.05
C MET A 14 -5.16 8.41 -1.27
N LYS A 15 -5.60 9.56 -1.81
CA LYS A 15 -7.00 9.73 -2.23
C LYS A 15 -7.35 8.75 -3.36
N LYS A 16 -6.45 8.53 -4.33
CA LYS A 16 -6.65 7.57 -5.43
C LYS A 16 -6.79 6.14 -4.90
N VAL A 17 -5.90 5.70 -4.00
CA VAL A 17 -6.00 4.36 -3.38
C VAL A 17 -7.28 4.19 -2.55
N LYS A 18 -7.67 5.21 -1.79
CA LYS A 18 -8.90 5.18 -0.98
C LYS A 18 -10.17 5.09 -1.82
N ALA A 19 -10.15 5.62 -3.04
CA ALA A 19 -11.28 5.63 -3.96
C ALA A 19 -11.51 4.29 -4.67
N ILE A 20 -10.56 3.35 -4.59
CA ILE A 20 -10.72 2.00 -5.14
C ILE A 20 -11.85 1.27 -4.39
N ASP A 21 -12.80 0.72 -5.14
CA ASP A 21 -14.04 0.12 -4.64
C ASP A 21 -14.08 -1.41 -4.77
N TYR A 22 -12.92 -2.01 -5.03
CA TYR A 22 -12.70 -3.46 -5.06
C TYR A 22 -11.39 -3.84 -4.36
N CYS A 23 -11.26 -5.12 -4.01
CA CYS A 23 -10.01 -5.70 -3.54
C CYS A 23 -9.06 -5.90 -4.71
N GLU A 24 -7.90 -5.22 -4.70
CA GLU A 24 -6.93 -5.30 -5.79
C GLU A 24 -6.30 -6.69 -5.96
N ARG A 25 -6.38 -7.55 -4.94
CA ARG A 25 -5.89 -8.93 -4.99
C ARG A 25 -6.91 -9.92 -5.53
N CYS A 26 -8.13 -9.93 -5.01
CA CYS A 26 -9.13 -10.96 -5.31
C CYS A 26 -10.34 -10.47 -6.12
N GLY A 27 -10.37 -9.18 -6.50
CA GLY A 27 -11.43 -8.57 -7.29
C GLY A 27 -12.77 -8.37 -6.55
N ARG A 28 -12.89 -8.81 -5.30
CA ARG A 28 -14.14 -8.67 -4.53
C ARG A 28 -14.51 -7.20 -4.35
N MET A 29 -15.70 -6.83 -4.80
CA MET A 29 -16.27 -5.49 -4.62
C MET A 29 -16.67 -5.21 -3.17
N ASN A 30 -16.93 -3.93 -2.88
CA ASN A 30 -17.42 -3.50 -1.58
C ASN A 30 -18.73 -4.24 -1.19
N GLY A 31 -18.80 -4.77 0.04
CA GLY A 31 -19.85 -5.68 0.51
C GLY A 31 -19.56 -6.20 1.92
N PHE A 32 -19.99 -7.43 2.25
CA PHE A 32 -19.87 -8.06 3.60
C PHE A 32 -18.47 -7.99 4.24
N TYR A 33 -17.41 -7.86 3.44
CA TYR A 33 -16.04 -7.97 3.91
C TYR A 33 -15.37 -6.63 4.27
N CYS A 34 -15.97 -5.47 3.99
CA CYS A 34 -15.33 -4.14 4.09
C CYS A 34 -14.01 -4.04 3.29
N LEU A 35 -13.72 -2.87 2.71
CA LEU A 35 -12.46 -2.61 1.99
C LEU A 35 -11.57 -1.67 2.79
N GLU A 36 -10.35 -2.11 3.12
CA GLU A 36 -9.37 -1.35 3.87
C GLU A 36 -8.11 -1.06 3.03
N VAL A 37 -7.41 0.01 3.39
CA VAL A 37 -6.10 0.31 2.79
C VAL A 37 -5.04 -0.44 3.58
N ALA A 38 -4.33 -1.34 2.90
CA ALA A 38 -3.20 -2.10 3.41
C ALA A 38 -1.89 -1.40 3.03
N HIS A 39 -0.92 -1.38 3.94
CA HIS A 39 0.43 -0.89 3.70
C HIS A 39 1.36 -2.08 3.53
N VAL A 40 2.08 -2.18 2.40
CA VAL A 40 3.09 -3.25 2.22
C VAL A 40 4.22 -3.08 3.24
N LYS A 41 4.83 -1.88 3.29
CA LYS A 41 5.67 -1.48 4.42
C LYS A 41 4.78 -0.81 5.46
N GLY A 42 4.42 -1.58 6.49
CA GLY A 42 3.50 -1.17 7.55
C GLY A 42 3.90 0.06 8.35
N LYS A 43 2.94 0.64 9.08
CA LYS A 43 3.15 1.81 9.93
C LYS A 43 4.11 1.53 11.10
N GLY A 44 4.12 0.30 11.63
CA GLY A 44 5.01 -0.11 12.73
C GLY A 44 6.49 0.02 12.39
N CYS A 45 6.86 -0.15 11.11
CA CYS A 45 8.22 0.05 10.61
C CYS A 45 8.44 1.42 9.94
N LYS A 46 7.51 2.37 10.15
CA LYS A 46 7.53 3.73 9.57
C LYS A 46 7.50 3.77 8.04
N GLY A 47 6.79 2.83 7.43
CA GLY A 47 6.58 2.84 5.98
C GLY A 47 5.86 4.11 5.49
N PRO A 48 6.14 4.53 4.24
CA PRO A 48 5.59 5.77 3.66
C PRO A 48 4.07 5.65 3.39
N ASP A 49 3.36 6.78 3.46
CA ASP A 49 1.94 6.90 3.08
C ASP A 49 1.81 7.37 1.64
N ILE A 50 2.23 6.53 0.70
CA ILE A 50 2.23 6.82 -0.73
C ILE A 50 1.48 5.72 -1.47
N LYS A 51 0.95 6.03 -2.66
CA LYS A 51 0.16 5.06 -3.43
C LYS A 51 0.97 3.82 -3.79
N GLU A 52 2.28 3.97 -4.04
CA GLU A 52 3.19 2.87 -4.35
C GLU A 52 3.46 1.91 -3.19
N ASN A 53 3.08 2.28 -1.95
CA ASN A 53 3.20 1.43 -0.77
C ASN A 53 1.83 0.96 -0.23
N CYS A 54 0.74 1.30 -0.92
CA CYS A 54 -0.61 1.07 -0.45
C CYS A 54 -1.50 0.44 -1.51
N LEU A 55 -2.35 -0.48 -1.06
CA LEU A 55 -3.37 -1.11 -1.89
C LEU A 55 -4.67 -1.31 -1.10
N LYS A 56 -5.77 -1.54 -1.82
CA LYS A 56 -7.11 -1.77 -1.29
C LYS A 56 -7.36 -3.28 -1.18
N LEU A 57 -7.54 -3.78 0.04
CA LEU A 57 -7.77 -5.20 0.31
C LEU A 57 -9.13 -5.40 1.02
N CYS A 58 -9.74 -6.56 0.79
CA CYS A 58 -10.96 -6.95 1.50
C CYS A 58 -10.68 -7.59 2.85
N GLY A 59 -11.66 -7.49 3.75
CA GLY A 59 -11.60 -8.05 5.09
C GLY A 59 -10.90 -7.11 6.06
N PRO A 60 -11.43 -6.91 7.29
CA PRO A 60 -10.71 -6.12 8.29
C PRO A 60 -9.47 -6.87 8.79
N ALA A 61 -8.31 -6.23 8.74
CA ALA A 61 -7.05 -6.81 9.25
C ALA A 61 -7.16 -7.16 10.73
N SER A 62 -7.87 -6.35 11.52
CA SER A 62 -8.09 -6.55 12.96
C SER A 62 -8.83 -7.84 13.29
N MET A 63 -9.59 -8.42 12.35
CA MET A 63 -10.28 -9.69 12.53
C MET A 63 -9.57 -10.85 11.84
N GLY A 64 -8.42 -10.62 11.19
CA GLY A 64 -7.76 -11.65 10.39
C GLY A 64 -8.63 -12.16 9.24
N MET A 65 -9.48 -11.32 8.66
CA MET A 65 -10.39 -11.75 7.60
C MET A 65 -9.93 -11.25 6.23
N GLY A 66 -10.32 -11.97 5.17
CA GLY A 66 -10.06 -11.57 3.79
C GLY A 66 -8.59 -11.46 3.43
N CYS A 67 -8.30 -10.68 2.39
CA CYS A 67 -6.93 -10.48 1.90
C CYS A 67 -6.09 -9.61 2.85
N HIS A 68 -6.69 -8.64 3.53
CA HIS A 68 -5.93 -7.79 4.47
C HIS A 68 -5.51 -8.60 5.72
N GLY A 69 -6.39 -9.49 6.21
CA GLY A 69 -6.03 -10.42 7.27
C GLY A 69 -4.95 -11.42 6.85
N ALA A 70 -5.02 -11.96 5.63
CA ALA A 70 -4.00 -12.86 5.09
C ALA A 70 -2.62 -12.19 4.98
N ASP A 71 -2.57 -10.93 4.55
CA ASP A 71 -1.37 -10.08 4.55
C ASP A 71 -0.79 -9.95 5.97
N HIS A 72 -1.61 -9.56 6.94
CA HIS A 72 -1.18 -9.46 8.35
C HIS A 72 -0.73 -10.79 8.98
N ARG A 73 -1.16 -11.94 8.45
CA ARG A 73 -0.70 -13.28 8.87
C ARG A 73 0.56 -13.76 8.15
N GLY A 74 1.07 -13.00 7.17
CA GLY A 74 2.23 -13.40 6.36
C GLY A 74 1.94 -14.48 5.33
N GLU A 75 0.67 -14.66 4.96
CA GLU A 75 0.26 -15.61 3.90
C GLU A 75 0.42 -15.02 2.49
N ILE A 76 0.62 -13.71 2.40
CA ILE A 76 0.83 -12.97 1.16
C ILE A 76 2.21 -12.31 1.26
N THR A 77 3.02 -12.44 0.22
CA THR A 77 4.37 -11.87 0.21
C THR A 77 4.36 -10.40 -0.20
N ASP A 78 5.38 -9.65 0.22
CA ASP A 78 5.58 -8.27 -0.21
C ASP A 78 5.68 -8.16 -1.75
N ASP A 79 6.36 -9.12 -2.41
CA ASP A 79 6.51 -9.13 -3.86
C ASP A 79 5.17 -9.33 -4.58
N GLU A 80 4.27 -10.14 -4.03
CA GLU A 80 2.91 -10.29 -4.55
C GLU A 80 2.13 -8.95 -4.44
N LEU A 81 2.19 -8.30 -3.28
CA LEU A 81 1.51 -7.02 -3.06
C LEU A 81 2.08 -5.90 -3.94
N PHE A 82 3.41 -5.81 -4.03
CA PHE A 82 4.06 -4.86 -4.92
C PHE A 82 3.78 -5.15 -6.39
N SER A 83 3.64 -6.41 -6.80
CA SER A 83 3.26 -6.76 -8.16
C SER A 83 1.85 -6.30 -8.53
N ILE A 84 0.92 -6.31 -7.57
CA ILE A 84 -0.44 -5.76 -7.75
C ILE A 84 -0.37 -4.24 -7.93
N ILE A 85 0.39 -3.55 -7.07
CA ILE A 85 0.60 -2.10 -7.17
C ILE A 85 1.27 -1.73 -8.50
N ALA A 86 2.29 -2.47 -8.92
CA ALA A 86 3.00 -2.29 -10.18
C ALA A 86 2.06 -2.36 -11.39
N LYS A 87 1.16 -3.34 -11.40
CA LYS A 87 0.10 -3.45 -12.42
C LYS A 87 -0.83 -2.24 -12.40
N ARG A 88 -1.31 -1.79 -11.23
CA ARG A 88 -2.19 -0.61 -11.11
C ARG A 88 -1.52 0.66 -11.60
N GLU A 89 -0.26 0.87 -11.23
CA GLU A 89 0.50 2.09 -11.56
C GLU A 89 1.15 2.04 -12.95
N ASN A 90 1.01 0.94 -13.68
CA ASN A 90 1.65 0.69 -14.98
C ASN A 90 3.17 0.94 -14.94
N LYS A 91 3.84 0.38 -13.92
CA LYS A 91 5.30 0.47 -13.72
C LYS A 91 5.87 -0.93 -13.50
N PRO A 92 7.16 -1.16 -13.81
CA PRO A 92 7.86 -2.39 -13.41
C PRO A 92 7.85 -2.57 -11.88
N LEU A 93 7.88 -3.82 -11.42
CA LEU A 93 7.91 -4.17 -10.00
C LEU A 93 9.08 -3.51 -9.28
N GLU A 94 10.25 -3.57 -9.88
CA GLU A 94 11.52 -3.06 -9.35
C GLU A 94 11.45 -1.54 -9.17
N VAL A 95 10.78 -0.84 -10.08
CA VAL A 95 10.58 0.62 -10.01
C VAL A 95 9.67 0.98 -8.83
N ILE A 96 8.59 0.22 -8.59
CA ILE A 96 7.73 0.43 -7.41
C ILE A 96 8.51 0.19 -6.12
N GLN A 97 9.25 -0.91 -6.04
CA GLN A 97 10.07 -1.24 -4.88
C GLN A 97 11.13 -0.16 -4.61
N GLU A 98 11.77 0.37 -5.66
CA GLU A 98 12.74 1.46 -5.55
C GLU A 98 12.09 2.76 -5.05
N ILE A 99 10.92 3.15 -5.59
CA ILE A 99 10.17 4.33 -5.12
C ILE A 99 9.86 4.20 -3.62
N VAL A 100 9.35 3.05 -3.19
CA VAL A 100 9.04 2.79 -1.78
C VAL A 100 10.32 2.81 -0.94
N HIS A 101 11.41 2.21 -1.41
CA HIS A 101 12.69 2.19 -0.71
C HIS A 101 13.25 3.60 -0.51
N LYS A 102 13.25 4.43 -1.57
CA LYS A 102 13.66 5.84 -1.52
C LYS A 102 12.81 6.66 -0.55
N ALA A 103 11.49 6.55 -0.64
CA ALA A 103 10.59 7.25 0.27
C ALA A 103 10.76 6.78 1.73
N TRP A 104 11.00 5.48 1.94
CA TRP A 104 11.11 4.91 3.27
C TRP A 104 12.45 5.20 3.95
N ARG A 105 13.57 4.98 3.25
CA ARG A 105 14.93 5.04 3.82
C ARG A 105 15.57 6.40 3.67
N PHE A 106 15.34 7.06 2.54
CA PHE A 106 16.01 8.31 2.18
C PHE A 106 15.08 9.53 2.23
N ARG A 107 13.76 9.32 2.39
CA ARG A 107 12.73 10.37 2.38
C ARG A 107 12.61 11.11 1.05
N GLU A 108 13.09 10.46 -0.01
CA GLU A 108 13.01 10.95 -1.37
C GLU A 108 11.74 10.41 -2.02
N TYR A 109 10.85 11.30 -2.41
CA TYR A 109 9.63 10.94 -3.12
C TYR A 109 9.22 12.08 -4.04
N GLN A 110 9.17 11.78 -5.33
CA GLN A 110 8.53 12.65 -6.32
C GLN A 110 7.18 12.05 -6.64
N ALA A 111 6.11 12.73 -6.19
CA ALA A 111 4.77 12.37 -6.59
C ALA A 111 4.70 12.49 -8.12
N GLY A 112 4.51 11.37 -8.82
CA GLY A 112 4.47 11.36 -10.28
C GLY A 112 3.44 12.38 -10.80
N GLU A 113 3.86 13.22 -11.74
CA GLU A 113 2.95 14.13 -12.46
C GLU A 113 1.96 13.31 -13.29
N GLU A 114 0.73 13.81 -13.36
CA GLU A 114 -0.35 13.21 -14.14
C GLU A 114 0.04 13.28 -15.62
N ILE A 115 0.03 12.14 -16.33
CA ILE A 115 -0.01 12.11 -17.79
C ILE A 115 -1.46 12.36 -18.20
#